data_AF-A0A2V3DN28-F1
#
_entry.id   AF-A0A2V3DN28-F1
#
_cell.length_a   1.000
_cell.length_b   1.000
_cell.length_c   1.000
_cell.angle_alpha   90.00
_cell.angle_beta   90.00
_cell.angle_gamma   90.00
#
_symmetry.space_group_name_H-M   'P 1'
#
loop_
_entity.id
_entity.type
_entity.pdbx_description
1 polymer ?
#
loop_
_entity_poly.entity_id
_entity_poly.type
_entity_poly.pdbx_seq_one_letter_code
_entity_poly.pdbx_strand_id
1 'polypeptide(L)'
;MENVAPPVVGETMSRAAQSAWMQSLRRETAHIEFVFNNGDEDHPLIGALANLESSRTVGVGPGNGYARPRRAAVKRRYAYSRDIIFALDDLGCFFPDATSKEQWTGLGDVDVVFLDHSGKVLGATVTHEAMIITPGYSDDPKKAISSEKGPRHR
;
A
#
# COMPACT_ATOMS: atom_id res chain seq x y z
N MET A 1 -6.60 22.72 10.27
CA MET A 1 -7.41 22.00 9.26
C MET A 1 -6.46 21.07 8.54
N GLU A 2 -6.39 19.80 8.92
CA GLU A 2 -5.77 18.79 8.05
C GLU A 2 -6.88 18.31 7.11
N ASN A 3 -6.76 18.70 5.83
CA ASN A 3 -7.59 18.14 4.77
C ASN A 3 -7.27 16.65 4.68
N VAL A 4 -8.20 15.80 5.11
CA VAL A 4 -8.12 14.36 4.86
C VAL A 4 -8.35 14.16 3.37
N ALA A 5 -7.29 13.83 2.63
CA ALA A 5 -7.43 13.49 1.23
C ALA A 5 -8.25 12.19 1.09
N PRO A 6 -9.25 12.13 0.19
CA PRO A 6 -9.93 10.87 -0.12
C PRO A 6 -8.93 9.84 -0.65
N PRO A 7 -9.25 8.53 -0.57
CA PRO A 7 -8.40 7.50 -1.12
C PRO A 7 -8.31 7.71 -2.64
N VAL A 8 -7.12 7.53 -3.20
CA VAL A 8 -6.92 7.70 -4.64
C VAL A 8 -7.26 6.38 -5.30
N VAL A 9 -8.19 6.41 -6.25
CA VAL A 9 -8.46 5.27 -7.13
C VAL A 9 -7.21 5.05 -7.98
N GLY A 10 -6.53 3.93 -7.75
CA GLY A 10 -5.27 3.53 -8.38
C GLY A 10 -5.35 3.52 -9.91
N GLU A 11 -6.51 3.19 -10.48
CA GLU A 11 -6.76 3.23 -11.94
C GLU A 11 -6.60 4.64 -12.54
N THR A 12 -6.70 5.70 -11.73
CA THR A 12 -6.53 7.08 -12.20
C THR A 12 -5.06 7.54 -12.18
N MET A 13 -4.15 6.72 -11.65
CA MET A 13 -2.72 7.03 -11.56
C MET A 13 -1.93 6.34 -12.67
N SER A 14 -1.32 7.13 -13.55
CA SER A 14 -0.32 6.63 -14.49
C SER A 14 0.85 5.98 -13.75
N ARG A 15 1.57 5.06 -14.41
CA ARG A 15 2.81 4.48 -13.87
C ARG A 15 3.77 5.53 -13.31
N ALA A 16 3.98 6.63 -14.05
CA ALA A 16 4.83 7.73 -13.59
C ALA A 16 4.33 8.40 -12.31
N ALA A 17 3.00 8.54 -12.14
CA ALA A 17 2.42 9.07 -10.92
C ALA A 17 2.55 8.08 -9.75
N GLN A 18 2.41 6.77 -10.00
CA GLN A 18 2.63 5.74 -8.99
C GLN A 18 4.10 5.72 -8.52
N SER A 19 5.06 5.76 -9.45
CA SER A 19 6.49 5.89 -9.14
C SER A 19 6.77 7.18 -8.36
N ALA A 20 6.22 8.32 -8.78
CA ALA A 20 6.39 9.59 -8.06
C ALA A 20 5.83 9.53 -6.63
N TRP A 21 4.69 8.89 -6.44
CA TRP A 21 4.11 8.67 -5.11
C TRP A 21 5.02 7.81 -4.24
N MET A 22 5.52 6.66 -4.73
CA MET A 22 6.48 5.82 -4.00
C MET A 22 7.74 6.60 -3.60
N GLN A 23 8.29 7.36 -4.54
CA GLN A 23 9.50 8.16 -4.31
C GLN A 23 9.27 9.26 -3.26
N SER A 24 8.05 9.82 -3.18
CA SER A 24 7.72 10.83 -2.16
C SER A 24 7.78 10.27 -0.73
N LEU A 25 7.44 8.99 -0.54
CA LEU A 25 7.42 8.32 0.77
C LEU A 25 8.80 7.88 1.26
N ARG A 26 9.79 7.83 0.36
CA ARG A 26 11.12 7.27 0.60
C ARG A 26 11.81 7.81 1.85
N ARG A 27 11.71 9.12 2.10
CA ARG A 27 12.47 9.77 3.17
C ARG A 27 12.03 9.31 4.56
N GLU A 28 10.75 8.98 4.71
CA GLU A 28 10.13 8.63 6.00
C GLU A 28 9.95 7.12 6.17
N THR A 29 10.04 6.35 5.08
CA THR A 29 9.86 4.90 5.09
C THR A 29 11.06 4.21 5.75
N ALA A 30 10.79 3.49 6.84
CA ALA A 30 11.75 2.60 7.50
C ALA A 30 11.55 1.14 7.09
N HIS A 31 10.31 0.73 6.82
CA HIS A 31 9.96 -0.63 6.43
C HIS A 31 8.94 -0.65 5.30
N ILE A 32 9.00 -1.70 4.48
CA ILE A 32 7.99 -2.01 3.48
C ILE A 32 7.46 -3.41 3.76
N GLU A 33 6.12 -3.54 3.83
CA GLU A 33 5.44 -4.82 3.94
C GLU A 33 4.73 -5.15 2.62
N PHE A 34 4.88 -6.40 2.19
CA PHE A 34 4.16 -6.98 1.06
C PHE A 34 3.19 -8.01 1.59
N VAL A 35 1.93 -7.94 1.19
CA VAL A 35 0.91 -8.97 1.47
C VAL A 35 0.56 -9.64 0.16
N PHE A 36 1.11 -10.84 -0.03
CA PHE A 36 0.84 -11.69 -1.18
C PHE A 36 -0.47 -12.43 -0.94
N ASN A 37 -1.54 -11.99 -1.59
CA ASN A 37 -2.89 -12.52 -1.35
C ASN A 37 -3.06 -13.96 -1.85
N ASN A 38 -2.27 -14.36 -2.85
CA ASN A 38 -2.26 -15.71 -3.43
C ASN A 38 -1.01 -16.54 -3.06
N GLY A 39 -0.25 -16.11 -2.04
CA GLY A 39 1.02 -16.72 -1.66
C GLY A 39 2.23 -16.10 -2.36
N ASP A 40 3.42 -16.31 -1.79
CA ASP A 40 4.69 -15.69 -2.22
C ASP A 40 5.64 -16.66 -2.96
N GLU A 41 5.22 -17.92 -3.15
CA GLU A 41 6.03 -18.93 -3.82
C GLU A 41 6.24 -18.57 -5.29
N ASP A 42 7.49 -18.65 -5.75
CA ASP A 42 7.95 -18.30 -7.11
C ASP A 42 7.56 -16.89 -7.62
N HIS A 43 7.11 -16.01 -6.72
CA HIS A 43 6.69 -14.67 -7.12
C HIS A 43 7.91 -13.86 -7.61
N PRO A 44 7.84 -13.17 -8.77
CA PRO A 44 9.01 -12.50 -9.37
C PRO A 44 9.63 -11.43 -8.45
N LEU A 45 8.81 -10.75 -7.64
CA LEU A 45 9.28 -9.84 -6.60
C LEU A 45 10.24 -10.50 -5.59
N ILE A 46 10.02 -11.77 -5.23
CA ILE A 46 10.90 -12.48 -4.29
C ILE A 46 12.27 -12.72 -4.92
N GLY A 47 12.29 -13.11 -6.20
CA GLY A 47 13.55 -13.24 -6.96
C GLY A 47 14.29 -11.92 -7.07
N ALA A 48 13.58 -10.83 -7.39
CA ALA A 48 14.16 -9.49 -7.49
C ALA A 48 14.74 -8.98 -6.16
N LEU A 49 14.18 -9.41 -5.02
CA LEU A 49 14.61 -9.01 -3.68
C LEU A 49 15.43 -10.09 -2.96
N ALA A 50 15.97 -11.07 -3.68
CA ALA A 50 16.67 -12.22 -3.07
C ALA A 50 17.88 -11.83 -2.21
N ASN A 51 18.47 -10.65 -2.46
CA ASN A 51 19.60 -10.12 -1.69
C ASN A 51 19.19 -9.40 -0.39
N LEU A 52 17.88 -9.21 -0.15
CA LEU A 52 17.37 -8.50 1.02
C LEU A 52 16.77 -9.48 2.03
N GLU A 53 17.14 -9.27 3.29
CA GLU A 53 16.54 -9.99 4.41
C GLU A 53 15.07 -9.56 4.61
N SER A 54 14.21 -10.55 4.87
CA SER A 54 12.81 -10.30 5.22
C SER A 54 12.32 -11.23 6.30
N SER A 55 11.40 -10.71 7.12
CA SER A 55 10.59 -11.56 7.99
C SER A 55 9.34 -12.01 7.23
N ARG A 56 9.07 -13.32 7.24
CA ARG A 56 7.92 -13.93 6.58
C ARG A 56 6.90 -14.39 7.61
N THR A 57 5.64 -14.05 7.41
CA THR A 57 4.51 -14.45 8.26
C THR A 57 3.40 -15.03 7.40
N VAL A 58 2.91 -16.22 7.74
CA VAL A 58 1.75 -16.83 7.08
C VAL A 58 0.49 -16.45 7.86
N GLY A 59 -0.52 -15.98 7.14
CA GLY A 59 -1.76 -15.48 7.71
C GLY A 59 -1.63 -14.03 8.14
N VAL A 60 -2.53 -13.19 7.63
CA VAL A 60 -2.61 -11.77 7.98
C VAL A 60 -3.93 -11.53 8.73
N GLY A 61 -3.87 -10.74 9.81
CA GLY A 61 -5.06 -10.29 10.55
C GLY A 61 -5.94 -9.36 9.71
N PRO A 62 -6.90 -8.62 10.28
CA PRO A 62 -7.52 -7.47 9.63
C PRO A 62 -6.50 -6.34 9.42
N GLY A 63 -6.71 -5.47 8.44
CA GLY A 63 -5.73 -4.46 8.05
C GLY A 63 -6.23 -3.49 6.98
N ASN A 64 -5.29 -2.84 6.30
CA ASN A 64 -5.55 -1.79 5.31
C ASN A 64 -6.47 -2.32 4.19
N GLY A 65 -7.73 -1.88 4.16
CA GLY A 65 -8.71 -2.30 3.15
C GLY A 65 -9.30 -3.70 3.34
N TYR A 66 -9.10 -4.37 4.50
CA TYR A 66 -9.75 -5.66 4.76
C TYR A 66 -10.16 -5.84 6.23
N ALA A 67 -11.46 -6.06 6.43
CA ALA A 67 -12.07 -6.26 7.75
C ALA A 67 -11.87 -7.68 8.32
N ARG A 68 -11.54 -8.66 7.48
CA ARG A 68 -11.41 -10.07 7.87
C ARG A 68 -9.96 -10.55 7.75
N PRO A 69 -9.50 -11.46 8.63
CA PRO A 69 -8.20 -12.10 8.48
C PRO A 69 -8.08 -12.86 7.15
N ARG A 70 -6.91 -12.77 6.52
CA ARG A 70 -6.53 -13.52 5.32
C ARG A 70 -5.57 -14.64 5.70
N ARG A 71 -6.13 -15.81 6.04
CA ARG A 71 -5.37 -16.95 6.60
C ARG A 71 -4.35 -17.57 5.63
N ALA A 72 -4.62 -17.49 4.32
CA ALA A 72 -3.74 -18.02 3.28
C ALA A 72 -2.74 -16.99 2.73
N ALA A 73 -2.94 -15.70 3.03
CA ALA A 73 -2.03 -14.66 2.55
C ALA A 73 -0.68 -14.76 3.27
N VAL A 74 0.38 -14.39 2.54
CA VAL A 74 1.73 -14.34 3.09
C VAL A 74 2.17 -12.90 3.20
N LYS A 75 2.62 -12.50 4.38
CA LYS A 75 3.24 -11.19 4.59
C LYS A 75 4.76 -11.33 4.61
N ARG A 76 5.44 -10.45 3.89
CA ARG A 76 6.89 -10.23 4.04
C ARG A 76 7.18 -8.79 4.41
N ARG A 77 8.03 -8.60 5.42
CA ARG A 77 8.48 -7.27 5.84
C ARG A 77 9.98 -7.14 5.62
N TYR A 78 10.36 -6.07 4.92
CA TYR A 78 11.73 -5.69 4.60
C TYR A 78 12.09 -4.39 5.33
N ALA A 79 13.37 -4.21 5.65
CA ALA A 79 13.90 -2.87 5.88
C ALA A 79 13.86 -2.09 4.56
N TYR A 80 13.64 -0.77 4.63
CA TYR A 80 13.63 0.06 3.44
C TYR A 80 14.96 -0.07 2.68
N SER A 81 14.87 -0.37 1.38
CA SER A 81 15.97 -0.30 0.42
C SER A 81 15.48 0.36 -0.86
N ARG A 82 16.38 1.05 -1.56
CA ARG A 82 16.08 1.59 -2.90
C ARG A 82 15.79 0.49 -3.92
N ASP A 83 16.40 -0.68 -3.74
CA ASP A 83 16.20 -1.85 -4.61
C ASP A 83 14.74 -2.31 -4.61
N ILE A 84 14.02 -2.10 -3.51
CA ILE A 84 12.59 -2.40 -3.42
C ILE A 84 11.79 -1.50 -4.38
N ILE A 85 12.13 -0.21 -4.44
CA ILE A 85 11.44 0.73 -5.32
C ILE A 85 11.75 0.40 -6.79
N PHE A 86 13.00 0.07 -7.10
CA PHE A 86 13.37 -0.35 -8.46
C PHE A 86 12.67 -1.64 -8.87
N ALA A 87 12.59 -2.64 -8.00
CA ALA A 87 11.87 -3.88 -8.28
C ALA A 87 10.36 -3.64 -8.54
N LEU A 88 9.73 -2.75 -7.76
CA LEU A 88 8.33 -2.37 -7.99
C LEU A 88 8.15 -1.62 -9.32
N ASP A 89 9.06 -0.70 -9.63
CA ASP A 89 9.05 0.01 -10.92
C ASP A 89 9.22 -0.96 -12.10
N ASP A 90 10.15 -1.92 -12.00
CA ASP A 90 10.41 -2.93 -13.05
C ASP A 90 9.22 -3.88 -13.27
N LEU A 91 8.48 -4.19 -12.20
CA LEU A 91 7.23 -4.96 -12.27
C LEU A 91 6.03 -4.15 -12.76
N GLY A 92 6.22 -2.87 -13.11
CA GLY A 92 5.17 -2.02 -13.66
C GLY A 92 4.36 -1.25 -12.63
N CYS A 93 4.86 -1.08 -11.40
CA CYS A 93 4.17 -0.48 -10.25
C CYS A 93 2.99 -1.33 -9.74
N PHE A 94 2.02 -0.71 -9.07
CA PHE A 94 0.93 -1.39 -8.36
C PHE A 94 -0.28 -1.67 -9.24
N PHE A 95 -0.63 -0.72 -10.11
CA PHE A 95 -1.82 -0.76 -10.94
C PHE A 95 -1.45 -0.58 -12.42
N PRO A 96 -2.10 -1.32 -13.32
CA PRO A 96 -1.98 -1.05 -14.76
C PRO A 96 -2.38 0.39 -15.10
N ASP A 97 -1.82 0.94 -16.17
CA ASP A 97 -2.30 2.22 -16.71
C ASP A 97 -3.78 2.12 -17.12
N ALA A 98 -4.53 3.22 -17.03
CA ALA A 98 -5.96 3.27 -17.36
C ALA A 98 -6.33 2.77 -18.77
N THR A 99 -5.38 2.79 -19.70
CA THR A 99 -5.55 2.31 -21.08
C THR A 99 -5.21 0.83 -21.25
N SER A 100 -4.63 0.19 -20.24
CA SER A 100 -4.33 -1.24 -20.23
C SER A 100 -5.62 -2.06 -20.15
N LYS A 101 -5.58 -3.25 -20.76
CA LYS A 101 -6.63 -4.27 -20.61
C LYS A 101 -6.27 -5.32 -19.57
N GLU A 102 -5.07 -5.25 -19.02
CA GLU A 102 -4.60 -6.18 -18.00
C GLU A 102 -5.21 -5.81 -16.65
N GLN A 103 -5.58 -6.82 -15.87
CA GLN A 103 -6.08 -6.63 -14.51
C GLN A 103 -4.94 -6.28 -13.54
N TRP A 104 -3.74 -6.79 -13.79
CA TRP A 104 -2.59 -6.71 -12.90
C TRP A 104 -1.35 -6.28 -13.67
N THR A 105 -0.43 -5.60 -12.98
CA THR A 105 0.95 -5.44 -13.45
C THR A 105 1.71 -6.75 -13.20
N GLY A 106 3.02 -6.77 -13.47
CA GLY A 106 3.89 -7.88 -13.08
C GLY A 106 3.95 -8.10 -11.56
N LEU A 107 3.49 -7.14 -10.75
CA LEU A 107 3.38 -7.26 -9.31
C LEU A 107 2.23 -8.20 -8.88
N GLY A 108 1.16 -8.33 -9.66
CA GLY A 108 0.02 -9.17 -9.31
C GLY A 108 -0.80 -8.65 -8.12
N ASP A 109 -1.53 -9.57 -7.48
CA ASP A 109 -2.38 -9.32 -6.31
C ASP A 109 -1.54 -9.26 -5.02
N VAL A 110 -0.74 -8.20 -4.89
CA VAL A 110 0.16 -7.96 -3.76
C VAL A 110 -0.05 -6.56 -3.19
N ASP A 111 -0.61 -6.47 -1.98
CA ASP A 111 -0.75 -5.20 -1.28
C ASP A 111 0.63 -4.74 -0.77
N VAL A 112 0.92 -3.44 -0.88
CA VAL A 112 2.21 -2.84 -0.49
C VAL A 112 1.97 -1.78 0.58
N VAL A 113 2.68 -1.86 1.69
CA VAL A 113 2.52 -0.95 2.83
C VAL A 113 3.85 -0.31 3.19
N PHE A 114 3.91 1.01 3.16
CA PHE A 114 5.05 1.83 3.57
C PHE A 114 4.87 2.24 5.03
N LEU A 115 5.87 1.95 5.87
CA LEU A 115 5.82 2.18 7.31
C LEU A 115 7.00 3.04 7.76
N ASP A 116 6.76 3.93 8.73
CA ASP A 116 7.83 4.66 9.43
C ASP A 116 8.54 3.78 10.50
N HIS A 117 9.51 4.37 11.20
CA HIS A 117 10.27 3.69 12.27
C HIS A 117 9.41 3.21 13.45
N SER A 118 8.24 3.81 13.67
CA SER A 118 7.29 3.41 14.71
C SER A 118 6.32 2.33 14.24
N GLY A 119 6.32 2.00 12.95
CA GLY A 119 5.34 1.11 12.32
C GLY A 119 4.04 1.81 11.94
N LYS A 120 4.00 3.15 11.90
CA LYS A 120 2.85 3.91 11.40
C LYS A 120 2.82 3.84 9.87
N VAL A 121 1.62 3.65 9.30
CA VAL A 121 1.40 3.64 7.86
C VAL A 121 1.59 5.04 7.27
N LEU A 122 2.52 5.13 6.31
CA LEU A 122 2.80 6.30 5.47
C LEU A 122 2.08 6.22 4.13
N GLY A 123 1.72 5.03 3.69
CA GLY A 123 0.98 4.77 2.47
C GLY A 123 0.74 3.28 2.32
N ALA A 124 -0.39 2.89 1.75
CA ALA A 124 -0.68 1.49 1.47
C ALA A 124 -1.44 1.35 0.16
N THR A 125 -1.34 0.18 -0.48
CA THR A 125 -2.20 -0.21 -1.59
C THR A 125 -3.18 -1.30 -1.15
N VAL A 126 -4.31 -1.36 -1.84
CA VAL A 126 -5.30 -2.44 -1.79
C VAL A 126 -5.52 -2.85 -3.24
N THR A 127 -4.73 -3.83 -3.70
CA THR A 127 -4.56 -4.08 -5.14
C THR A 127 -5.84 -4.55 -5.81
N HIS A 128 -6.56 -5.47 -5.16
CA HIS A 128 -7.87 -5.98 -5.60
C HIS A 128 -9.02 -4.97 -5.58
N GLU A 129 -8.87 -3.84 -4.87
CA GLU A 129 -9.84 -2.74 -4.91
C GLU A 129 -9.34 -1.57 -5.78
N ALA A 130 -8.18 -1.73 -6.42
CA ALA A 130 -7.52 -0.67 -7.16
C ALA A 130 -7.38 0.63 -6.33
N MET A 131 -6.94 0.53 -5.07
CA MET A 131 -6.94 1.66 -4.13
C MET A 131 -5.57 1.97 -3.54
N ILE A 132 -5.30 3.28 -3.36
CA ILE A 132 -4.17 3.79 -2.57
C ILE A 132 -4.71 4.52 -1.33
N ILE A 133 -4.25 4.06 -0.18
CA ILE A 133 -4.51 4.62 1.14
C ILE A 133 -3.35 5.55 1.51
N THR A 134 -3.66 6.82 1.80
CA THR A 134 -2.69 7.82 2.27
C THR A 134 -2.94 8.16 3.75
N PRO A 135 -1.94 8.73 4.46
CA PRO A 135 -2.09 9.10 5.85
C PRO A 135 -3.23 10.09 6.04
N GLY A 136 -4.12 9.79 7.00
CA GLY A 136 -5.33 10.58 7.25
C GLY A 136 -6.60 9.93 6.70
N TYR A 137 -6.51 9.01 5.75
CA TYR A 137 -7.65 8.20 5.32
C TYR A 137 -8.07 7.23 6.43
N SER A 138 -9.35 7.30 6.80
CA SER A 138 -9.98 6.51 7.85
C SER A 138 -11.27 5.96 7.26
N ASP A 139 -11.36 4.64 7.11
CA ASP A 139 -12.61 3.93 6.75
C ASP A 139 -13.64 3.92 7.90
N ASP A 140 -13.34 4.63 9.01
CA ASP A 140 -14.26 4.85 10.11
C ASP A 140 -15.22 6.01 9.79
N PRO A 141 -16.52 5.76 9.46
CA PRO A 141 -17.51 6.82 9.23
C PRO A 141 -17.74 7.69 10.47
N LYS A 142 -17.28 7.26 11.65
CA LYS A 142 -17.42 8.00 12.92
C LYS A 142 -16.42 9.13 13.10
N LYS A 143 -15.30 9.16 12.35
CA LYS A 143 -14.35 10.28 12.40
C LYS A 143 -14.73 11.45 11.50
N ALA A 144 -15.54 11.21 10.46
CA ALA A 144 -15.99 12.25 9.54
C ALA A 144 -17.04 13.21 10.13
N ILE A 145 -17.70 12.84 11.25
CA ILE A 145 -18.88 13.56 11.76
C ILE A 145 -18.58 14.35 13.06
N SER A 146 -17.36 14.30 13.60
CA SER A 146 -17.07 14.94 14.91
C SER A 146 -16.69 16.43 14.83
N SER A 147 -16.68 17.08 13.65
CA SER A 147 -16.25 18.48 13.51
C SER A 147 -17.38 19.52 13.44
N GLU A 148 -18.66 19.13 13.47
CA GLU A 148 -19.77 20.10 13.59
C GLU A 148 -20.31 20.20 15.02
N LYS A 149 -19.62 20.99 15.85
CA LYS A 149 -20.31 21.83 16.83
C LYS A 149 -19.73 23.23 16.75
N GLY A 150 -20.26 24.02 15.83
CA GLY A 150 -20.05 25.46 15.81
C GLY A 150 -20.50 26.08 17.15
N PRO A 151 -19.81 27.13 17.64
CA PRO A 151 -20.19 27.79 18.87
C PRO A 151 -21.53 28.53 18.66
N ARG A 152 -22.56 28.16 19.43
CA ARG A 152 -23.73 29.01 19.61
C ARG A 152 -23.32 30.19 20.49
N HIS A 153 -23.03 31.33 19.88
CA HIS A 153 -23.01 32.59 20.63
C HIS A 153 -24.45 32.96 21.02
N ARG A 154 -24.60 33.31 22.30
CA ARG A 154 -25.77 33.96 22.88
C ARG A 154 -25.76 35.44 22.53
#